data_AF-A0A511XME2-F1
#
_entry.id   AF-A0A511XME2-F1
#
_cell.length_a   1.000
_cell.length_b   1.000
_cell.length_c   1.000
_cell.angle_alpha   90.00
_cell.angle_beta   90.00
_cell.angle_gamma   90.00
#
_symmetry.space_group_name_H-M   'P 1'
#
loop_
_entity.id
_entity.type
_entity.pdbx_description
1 polymer ?
#
loop_
_entity_poly.entity_id
_entity_poly.type
_entity_poly.pdbx_seq_one_letter_code
_entity_poly.pdbx_strand_id
1 'polypeptide(L)'
;MSSDRVNARPSLRSRFQTLEEERARTWTPEALAVNRNQRTRLVREHDATAHVRAGDVLPDISLRPLDGTPVSLSRLAENGPFVLVFFRFAGCPACNIALPYYRDTLWPRLSAAGIPLIAISPQPAGPLSEIVTRHDLPFPVVSDTDLTLSRALGITYEFDEPSRLSAETKGGKSASLNGLDNTWELPKPAVLIAGAGRVVQFADISPDWMDRTESEDILDALGLKKEAASHAA
;
A
#
# COMPACT_ATOMS: atom_id res chain seq x y z
N MET A 1 -7.25 32.74 26.18
CA MET A 1 -7.58 31.31 26.25
C MET A 1 -7.90 30.80 24.85
N SER A 2 -7.08 29.85 24.39
CA SER A 2 -7.35 28.83 23.38
C SER A 2 -7.61 29.26 21.93
N SER A 3 -6.54 29.32 21.14
CA SER A 3 -6.62 29.07 19.69
C SER A 3 -5.38 28.34 19.17
N ASP A 4 -4.97 27.27 19.87
CA ASP A 4 -4.10 26.24 19.30
C ASP A 4 -4.97 25.06 18.84
N ARG A 5 -5.87 25.31 17.89
CA ARG A 5 -6.27 24.24 16.98
C ARG A 5 -5.21 24.20 15.89
N VAL A 6 -4.08 23.56 16.20
CA VAL A 6 -3.22 23.00 15.16
C VAL A 6 -4.15 22.17 14.27
N ASN A 7 -4.37 22.59 13.02
CA ASN A 7 -5.13 21.82 12.03
C ASN A 7 -4.39 20.50 11.83
N ALA A 8 -4.70 19.49 12.65
CA ALA A 8 -4.19 18.15 12.49
C ALA A 8 -4.61 17.67 11.10
N ARG A 9 -3.64 17.23 10.29
CA ARG A 9 -3.94 16.71 8.96
C ARG A 9 -4.92 15.54 9.11
N PRO A 10 -5.97 15.44 8.27
CA PRO A 10 -6.90 14.31 8.34
C PRO A 10 -6.16 12.98 8.20
N SER A 11 -6.53 12.00 9.04
CA SER A 11 -5.96 10.66 9.02
C SER A 11 -6.26 9.95 7.70
N LEU A 12 -5.52 8.88 7.40
CA LEU A 12 -5.77 8.12 6.19
C LEU A 12 -7.17 7.52 6.20
N ARG A 13 -7.59 6.96 7.34
CA ARG A 13 -8.95 6.42 7.53
C ARG A 13 -10.02 7.48 7.32
N SER A 14 -9.84 8.70 7.82
CA SER A 14 -10.85 9.75 7.61
C SER A 14 -10.96 10.16 6.13
N ARG A 15 -9.84 10.18 5.40
CA ARG A 15 -9.86 10.43 3.93
C ARG A 15 -10.58 9.32 3.19
N PHE A 16 -10.41 8.07 3.60
CA PHE A 16 -11.14 6.94 3.03
C PHE A 16 -12.64 6.99 3.35
N GLN A 17 -13.01 7.41 4.55
CA GLN A 17 -14.42 7.63 4.89
C GLN A 17 -15.05 8.68 3.95
N THR A 18 -14.36 9.80 3.70
CA THR A 18 -14.84 10.81 2.74
C THR A 18 -15.02 10.23 1.33
N LEU A 19 -14.09 9.39 0.86
CA LEU A 19 -14.23 8.70 -0.43
C LEU A 19 -15.41 7.72 -0.42
N GLU A 20 -15.65 7.00 0.67
CA GLU A 20 -16.79 6.08 0.80
C GLU A 20 -18.13 6.82 0.79
N GLU A 21 -18.21 7.96 1.48
CA GLU A 21 -19.38 8.85 1.48
C GLU A 21 -19.63 9.47 0.11
N GLU A 22 -18.58 9.85 -0.62
CA GLU A 22 -18.70 10.34 -1.99
C GLU A 22 -19.26 9.26 -2.90
N ARG A 23 -18.70 8.05 -2.88
CA ARG A 23 -19.23 6.91 -3.67
C ARG A 23 -20.68 6.59 -3.33
N ALA A 24 -21.05 6.65 -2.06
CA ALA A 24 -22.43 6.42 -1.64
C ALA A 24 -23.42 7.44 -2.23
N ARG A 25 -22.95 8.66 -2.56
CA ARG A 25 -23.76 9.69 -3.23
C ARG A 25 -23.74 9.60 -4.75
N THR A 26 -22.61 9.18 -5.34
CA THR A 26 -22.39 9.31 -6.80
C THR A 26 -22.49 8.00 -7.57
N TRP A 27 -22.35 6.85 -6.92
CA TRP A 27 -22.44 5.54 -7.59
C TRP A 27 -23.86 4.99 -7.52
N THR A 28 -24.19 4.12 -8.48
CA THR A 28 -25.43 3.34 -8.38
C THR A 28 -25.33 2.36 -7.20
N PRO A 29 -26.46 1.98 -6.58
CA PRO A 29 -26.47 0.99 -5.50
C PRO A 29 -25.79 -0.32 -5.89
N GLU A 30 -25.94 -0.78 -7.13
CA GLU A 30 -25.37 -2.02 -7.65
C GLU A 30 -23.84 -1.91 -7.75
N ALA A 31 -23.33 -0.82 -8.33
CA ALA A 31 -21.88 -0.61 -8.45
C ALA A 31 -21.21 -0.48 -7.08
N LEU A 32 -21.88 0.18 -6.13
CA LEU A 32 -21.41 0.29 -4.75
C LEU A 32 -21.43 -1.06 -4.04
N ALA A 33 -22.49 -1.86 -4.24
CA ALA A 33 -22.59 -3.20 -3.67
C ALA A 33 -21.50 -4.13 -4.19
N VAL A 34 -21.21 -4.14 -5.50
CA VAL A 34 -20.09 -4.91 -6.08
C VAL A 34 -18.78 -4.59 -5.36
N ASN A 35 -18.47 -3.29 -5.20
CA ASN A 35 -17.25 -2.86 -4.53
C ASN A 35 -17.18 -3.22 -3.04
N ARG A 36 -18.29 -3.09 -2.30
CA ARG A 36 -18.37 -3.42 -0.86
C ARG A 36 -18.34 -4.92 -0.61
N ASN A 37 -19.03 -5.70 -1.42
CA ASN A 37 -19.12 -7.15 -1.28
C ASN A 37 -17.75 -7.80 -1.45
N GLN A 38 -16.97 -7.35 -2.43
CA GLN A 38 -15.61 -7.85 -2.62
C GLN A 38 -14.73 -7.57 -1.39
N ARG A 39 -14.73 -6.33 -0.88
CA ARG A 39 -13.96 -5.99 0.34
C ARG A 39 -14.38 -6.82 1.55
N THR A 40 -15.68 -6.93 1.78
CA THR A 40 -16.26 -7.70 2.89
C THR A 40 -15.86 -9.17 2.79
N ARG A 41 -15.87 -9.72 1.57
CA ARG A 41 -15.39 -11.08 1.30
C ARG A 41 -13.91 -11.23 1.65
N LEU A 42 -13.05 -10.32 1.18
CA LEU A 42 -11.61 -10.38 1.47
C LEU A 42 -11.31 -10.29 2.96
N VAL A 43 -12.02 -9.45 3.70
CA VAL A 43 -11.90 -9.36 5.17
C VAL A 43 -12.25 -10.70 5.82
N ARG A 44 -13.40 -11.28 5.45
CA ARG A 44 -13.86 -12.57 6.01
C ARG A 44 -12.88 -13.72 5.72
N GLU A 45 -12.25 -13.71 4.55
CA GLU A 45 -11.37 -14.79 4.09
C GLU A 45 -9.90 -14.60 4.50
N HIS A 46 -9.54 -13.44 5.05
CA HIS A 46 -8.13 -13.08 5.28
C HIS A 46 -7.39 -14.10 6.15
N ASP A 47 -8.00 -14.47 7.27
CA ASP A 47 -7.41 -15.39 8.26
C ASP A 47 -7.41 -16.85 7.81
N ALA A 48 -8.19 -17.18 6.76
CA ALA A 48 -8.22 -18.52 6.19
C ALA A 48 -7.02 -18.81 5.27
N THR A 49 -6.23 -17.79 4.93
CA THR A 49 -5.07 -17.89 4.04
C THR A 49 -3.78 -17.58 4.79
N ALA A 50 -2.75 -18.39 4.58
CA ALA A 50 -1.41 -18.08 5.07
C ALA A 50 -0.90 -16.80 4.39
N HIS A 51 -0.29 -15.93 5.19
CA HIS A 51 0.26 -14.67 4.75
C HIS A 51 1.43 -14.30 5.66
N VAL A 52 2.30 -13.41 5.17
CA VAL A 52 3.49 -12.94 5.89
C VAL A 52 3.15 -12.36 7.26
N ARG A 53 3.97 -12.68 8.27
CA ARG A 53 3.84 -12.20 9.65
C ARG A 53 5.21 -11.73 10.17
N ALA A 54 5.18 -11.04 11.32
CA ALA A 54 6.41 -10.75 12.05
C ALA A 54 7.15 -12.05 12.40
N GLY A 55 8.47 -12.05 12.21
CA GLY A 55 9.35 -13.20 12.36
C GLY A 55 9.64 -13.95 11.04
N ASP A 56 8.81 -13.79 10.01
CA ASP A 56 9.07 -14.41 8.70
C ASP A 56 10.27 -13.76 7.99
N VAL A 57 10.92 -14.50 7.11
CA VAL A 57 12.03 -14.02 6.28
C VAL A 57 11.50 -13.70 4.89
N LEU A 58 11.65 -12.44 4.43
CA LEU A 58 11.28 -12.09 3.06
C LEU A 58 12.17 -12.84 2.06
N PRO A 59 11.61 -13.28 0.92
CA PRO A 59 12.37 -13.96 -0.12
C PRO A 59 13.46 -13.04 -0.68
N ASP A 60 14.56 -13.64 -1.15
CA ASP A 60 15.64 -12.91 -1.79
C ASP A 60 15.26 -12.53 -3.22
N ILE A 61 14.55 -11.41 -3.36
CA ILE A 61 14.07 -10.89 -4.64
C ILE A 61 14.72 -9.54 -4.91
N SER A 62 15.05 -9.32 -6.19
CA SER A 62 15.42 -8.02 -6.72
C SER A 62 14.28 -7.47 -7.57
N LEU A 63 13.69 -6.36 -7.13
CA LEU A 63 12.62 -5.66 -7.83
C LEU A 63 13.23 -4.62 -8.76
N ARG A 64 12.62 -4.41 -9.93
CA ARG A 64 13.10 -3.43 -10.91
C ARG A 64 12.31 -2.12 -10.75
N PRO A 65 12.94 -1.02 -10.30
CA PRO A 65 12.34 0.30 -10.36
C PRO A 65 12.31 0.84 -11.78
N LEU A 66 11.53 1.91 -11.93
CA LEU A 66 11.33 2.66 -13.17
C LEU A 66 12.60 3.39 -13.66
N ASP A 67 13.50 3.74 -12.75
CA ASP A 67 14.75 4.49 -13.01
C ASP A 67 15.95 3.58 -13.31
N GLY A 68 15.75 2.26 -13.32
CA GLY A 68 16.73 1.28 -13.77
C GLY A 68 17.68 0.71 -12.72
N THR A 69 17.73 1.23 -11.48
CA THR A 69 18.63 0.69 -10.45
C THR A 69 17.94 -0.38 -9.61
N PRO A 70 18.22 -1.70 -9.77
CA PRO A 70 17.47 -2.74 -9.07
C PRO A 70 17.43 -2.56 -7.56
N VAL A 71 16.25 -2.72 -6.96
CA VAL A 71 16.04 -2.73 -5.51
C VAL A 71 16.15 -4.17 -5.03
N SER A 72 17.27 -4.49 -4.37
CA SER A 72 17.47 -5.78 -3.71
C SER A 72 17.08 -5.69 -2.25
N LEU A 73 16.15 -6.55 -1.81
CA LEU A 73 15.74 -6.60 -0.39
C LEU A 73 16.91 -6.95 0.54
N SER A 74 17.87 -7.73 0.04
CA SER A 74 19.09 -8.11 0.75
C SER A 74 19.99 -6.92 1.00
N ARG A 75 20.20 -6.08 -0.02
CA ARG A 75 20.97 -4.83 0.13
C ARG A 75 20.27 -3.82 1.04
N LEU A 76 18.95 -3.77 1.04
CA LEU A 76 18.21 -2.95 1.99
C LEU A 76 18.45 -3.43 3.43
N ALA A 77 18.34 -4.75 3.65
CA ALA A 77 18.55 -5.37 4.97
C ALA A 77 19.96 -5.18 5.56
N GLU A 78 20.98 -5.00 4.72
CA GLU A 78 22.36 -4.69 5.14
C GLU A 78 22.46 -3.31 5.80
N ASN A 79 21.58 -2.38 5.43
CA ASN A 79 21.63 -0.98 5.86
C ASN A 79 20.66 -0.66 7.02
N GLY A 80 20.01 -1.68 7.60
CA GLY A 80 19.06 -1.53 8.70
C GLY A 80 17.61 -1.81 8.29
N PRO A 81 16.63 -1.25 9.02
CA PRO A 81 15.22 -1.44 8.68
C PRO A 81 14.85 -0.72 7.39
N PHE A 82 13.85 -1.25 6.69
CA PHE A 82 13.23 -0.65 5.51
C PHE A 82 11.73 -0.92 5.50
N VAL A 83 10.97 -0.05 4.84
CA VAL A 83 9.51 -0.10 4.76
C VAL A 83 9.08 -0.46 3.34
N LEU A 84 8.22 -1.46 3.21
CA LEU A 84 7.56 -1.82 1.95
C LEU A 84 6.08 -1.45 2.03
N VAL A 85 5.58 -0.70 1.05
CA VAL A 85 4.17 -0.34 0.92
C VAL A 85 3.61 -0.97 -0.36
N PHE A 86 2.80 -2.01 -0.21
CA PHE A 86 2.11 -2.64 -1.34
C PHE A 86 0.84 -1.87 -1.67
N PHE A 87 0.61 -1.63 -2.96
CA PHE A 87 -0.59 -0.99 -3.44
C PHE A 87 -1.14 -1.69 -4.68
N ARG A 88 -2.43 -1.49 -4.93
CA ARG A 88 -3.18 -2.23 -5.93
C ARG A 88 -2.76 -1.88 -7.37
N PHE A 89 -3.00 -0.63 -7.77
CA PHE A 89 -2.66 -0.12 -9.10
C PHE A 89 -2.78 1.42 -9.13
N ALA A 90 -2.14 2.05 -10.11
CA ALA A 90 -1.99 3.49 -10.30
C ALA A 90 -3.31 4.25 -10.47
N GLY A 91 -4.32 3.61 -11.06
CA GLY A 91 -5.67 4.17 -11.22
C GLY A 91 -6.59 3.96 -10.01
N CYS A 92 -6.14 3.26 -8.95
CA CYS A 92 -7.00 2.95 -7.82
C CYS A 92 -7.26 4.22 -6.98
N PRO A 93 -8.53 4.67 -6.78
CA PRO A 93 -8.80 5.90 -6.04
C PRO A 93 -8.25 5.87 -4.61
N ALA A 94 -8.32 4.71 -3.94
CA ALA A 94 -7.77 4.54 -2.59
C ALA A 94 -6.23 4.67 -2.57
N CYS A 95 -5.55 4.16 -3.59
CA CYS A 95 -4.09 4.29 -3.68
C CYS A 95 -3.66 5.73 -3.99
N ASN A 96 -4.46 6.46 -4.80
CA ASN A 96 -4.27 7.89 -5.07
C ASN A 96 -4.55 8.78 -3.83
N ILE A 97 -5.10 8.23 -2.75
CA ILE A 97 -5.20 8.89 -1.44
C ILE A 97 -4.04 8.46 -0.53
N ALA A 98 -3.74 7.16 -0.49
CA ALA A 98 -2.75 6.59 0.44
C ALA A 98 -1.30 7.00 0.14
N LEU A 99 -0.87 6.94 -1.13
CA LEU A 99 0.51 7.26 -1.48
C LEU A 99 0.90 8.72 -1.22
N PRO A 100 0.11 9.74 -1.63
CA PRO A 100 0.42 11.12 -1.25
C PRO A 100 0.27 11.37 0.27
N TYR A 101 -0.60 10.62 0.96
CA TYR A 101 -0.62 10.66 2.43
C TYR A 101 0.74 10.20 3.00
N TYR A 102 1.25 9.02 2.62
CA TYR A 102 2.55 8.56 3.08
C TYR A 102 3.71 9.47 2.64
N ARG A 103 3.66 10.06 1.44
CA ARG A 103 4.60 11.11 1.03
C ARG A 103 4.63 12.27 2.02
N ASP A 104 3.47 12.73 2.46
CA ASP A 104 3.36 13.95 3.28
C ASP A 104 3.64 13.70 4.77
N THR A 105 3.33 12.50 5.28
CA THR A 105 3.33 12.20 6.72
C THR A 105 4.34 11.15 7.17
N LEU A 106 4.68 10.19 6.31
CA LEU A 106 5.59 9.09 6.65
C LEU A 106 7.00 9.34 6.11
N TRP A 107 7.12 9.62 4.80
CA TRP A 107 8.41 9.76 4.12
C TRP A 107 9.38 10.75 4.77
N PRO A 108 8.99 11.98 5.18
CA PRO A 108 9.95 12.93 5.75
C PRO A 108 10.62 12.41 7.02
N ARG A 109 9.89 11.60 7.81
CA ARG A 109 10.38 11.01 9.05
C ARG A 109 11.32 9.84 8.78
N LEU A 110 10.95 8.97 7.83
CA LEU A 110 11.80 7.85 7.42
C LEU A 110 13.10 8.33 6.75
N SER A 111 13.00 9.29 5.84
CA SER A 111 14.14 9.88 5.16
C SER A 111 15.12 10.55 6.13
N ALA A 112 14.62 11.29 7.13
CA ALA A 112 15.45 11.88 8.18
C ALA A 112 16.16 10.82 9.05
N ALA A 113 15.54 9.64 9.22
CA ALA A 113 16.11 8.51 9.94
C ALA A 113 16.98 7.59 9.06
N GLY A 114 17.13 7.89 7.76
CA GLY A 114 17.86 7.04 6.82
C GLY A 114 17.16 5.70 6.50
N ILE A 115 15.86 5.58 6.78
CA ILE A 115 15.07 4.36 6.56
C ILE A 115 14.47 4.40 5.15
N PRO A 116 14.79 3.44 4.26
CA PRO A 116 14.18 3.39 2.93
C PRO A 116 12.68 3.09 3.00
N LEU A 117 11.90 3.74 2.15
CA LEU A 117 10.50 3.38 1.86
C LEU A 117 10.40 3.01 0.39
N ILE A 118 9.75 1.89 0.08
CA ILE A 118 9.57 1.41 -1.29
C ILE A 118 8.09 1.10 -1.50
N ALA A 119 7.47 1.68 -2.52
CA ALA A 119 6.11 1.34 -2.91
C ALA A 119 6.11 0.28 -4.04
N ILE A 120 5.26 -0.73 -3.91
CA ILE A 120 5.27 -1.92 -4.75
C ILE A 120 3.89 -2.18 -5.33
N SER A 121 3.81 -2.41 -6.64
CA SER A 121 2.60 -2.82 -7.36
C SER A 121 2.99 -3.75 -8.50
N PRO A 122 2.12 -4.67 -8.95
CA PRO A 122 2.43 -5.56 -10.06
C PRO A 122 2.36 -4.87 -11.43
N GLN A 123 2.05 -3.57 -11.47
CA GLN A 123 1.85 -2.88 -12.73
C GLN A 123 3.15 -2.71 -13.54
N PRO A 124 3.04 -2.73 -14.88
CA PRO A 124 4.14 -2.34 -15.76
C PRO A 124 4.63 -0.92 -15.51
N ALA A 125 5.82 -0.61 -16.05
CA ALA A 125 6.51 0.65 -15.79
C ALA A 125 5.72 1.92 -16.16
N GLY A 126 4.94 1.89 -17.25
CA GLY A 126 4.17 3.05 -17.71
C GLY A 126 3.21 3.58 -16.64
N PRO A 127 2.18 2.81 -16.21
CA PRO A 127 1.27 3.22 -15.14
C PRO A 127 1.95 3.60 -13.82
N LEU A 128 3.04 2.92 -13.46
CA LEU A 128 3.79 3.26 -12.26
C LEU A 128 4.47 4.64 -12.37
N SER A 129 5.02 4.98 -13.55
CA SER A 129 5.60 6.30 -13.81
C SER A 129 4.55 7.42 -13.73
N GLU A 130 3.34 7.15 -14.21
CA GLU A 130 2.23 8.09 -14.12
C GLU A 130 1.86 8.42 -12.68
N ILE A 131 1.78 7.41 -11.78
CA ILE A 131 1.42 7.68 -10.38
C ILE A 131 2.55 8.37 -9.61
N VAL A 132 3.81 8.06 -9.92
CA VAL A 132 4.98 8.79 -9.38
C VAL A 132 4.89 10.26 -9.75
N THR A 133 4.69 10.56 -11.03
CA THR A 133 4.60 11.94 -11.54
C THR A 133 3.37 12.67 -10.99
N ARG A 134 2.22 12.00 -10.95
CA ARG A 134 0.94 12.60 -10.50
C ARG A 134 1.00 13.07 -9.05
N HIS A 135 1.76 12.37 -8.20
CA HIS A 135 1.82 12.63 -6.76
C HIS A 135 3.21 13.06 -6.28
N ASP A 136 4.14 13.39 -7.18
CA ASP A 136 5.53 13.74 -6.84
C ASP A 136 6.12 12.82 -5.76
N LEU A 137 6.05 11.50 -5.99
CA LEU A 137 6.49 10.53 -4.99
C LEU A 137 8.03 10.54 -4.89
N PRO A 138 8.61 10.87 -3.72
CA PRO A 138 10.04 11.05 -3.54
C PRO A 138 10.77 9.75 -3.21
N PHE A 139 10.04 8.64 -3.17
CA PHE A 139 10.54 7.31 -2.83
C PHE A 139 10.38 6.35 -4.01
N PRO A 140 11.21 5.30 -4.11
CA PRO A 140 11.13 4.33 -5.19
C PRO A 140 9.74 3.68 -5.31
N VAL A 141 9.22 3.63 -6.54
CA VAL A 141 8.05 2.84 -6.91
C VAL A 141 8.49 1.75 -7.88
N VAL A 142 8.26 0.50 -7.52
CA VAL A 142 8.82 -0.66 -8.24
C VAL A 142 7.73 -1.63 -8.68
N SER A 143 8.01 -2.32 -9.79
CA SER A 143 7.15 -3.38 -10.32
C SER A 143 7.44 -4.70 -9.62
N ASP A 144 6.42 -5.32 -9.04
CA ASP A 144 6.40 -6.73 -8.65
C ASP A 144 5.93 -7.58 -9.83
N THR A 145 6.82 -7.76 -10.80
CA THR A 145 6.51 -8.49 -12.03
C THR A 145 6.00 -9.90 -11.71
N ASP A 146 4.94 -10.29 -12.40
CA ASP A 146 4.23 -11.56 -12.23
C ASP A 146 3.67 -11.81 -10.82
N LEU A 147 3.51 -10.74 -10.02
CA LEU A 147 3.08 -10.80 -8.61
C LEU A 147 3.99 -11.70 -7.76
N THR A 148 5.27 -11.86 -8.14
CA THR A 148 6.17 -12.87 -7.56
C THR A 148 6.31 -12.69 -6.05
N LEU A 149 6.62 -11.46 -5.60
CA LEU A 149 6.75 -11.15 -4.18
C LEU A 149 5.38 -11.19 -3.50
N SER A 150 4.36 -10.59 -4.09
CA SER A 150 3.01 -10.53 -3.51
C SER A 150 2.42 -11.92 -3.26
N ARG A 151 2.61 -12.87 -4.19
CA ARG A 151 2.18 -14.27 -4.05
C ARG A 151 3.00 -15.00 -2.99
N ALA A 152 4.32 -14.81 -2.96
CA ALA A 152 5.18 -15.39 -1.93
C ALA A 152 4.81 -14.93 -0.51
N LEU A 153 4.27 -13.72 -0.37
CA LEU A 153 3.80 -13.16 0.90
C LEU A 153 2.35 -13.53 1.25
N GLY A 154 1.62 -14.22 0.37
CA GLY A 154 0.20 -14.55 0.59
C GLY A 154 -0.72 -13.32 0.64
N ILE A 155 -0.29 -12.21 0.02
CA ILE A 155 -1.04 -10.94 0.07
C ILE A 155 -1.88 -10.70 -1.18
N THR A 156 -1.92 -11.61 -2.15
CA THR A 156 -2.77 -11.42 -3.34
C THR A 156 -4.23 -11.78 -3.11
N TYR A 157 -5.08 -11.32 -4.02
CA TYR A 157 -6.46 -11.73 -4.15
C TYR A 157 -6.92 -11.64 -5.61
N GLU A 158 -7.85 -12.51 -5.99
CA GLU A 158 -8.54 -12.44 -7.27
C GLU A 158 -9.84 -11.65 -7.18
N PHE A 159 -10.19 -10.98 -8.28
CA PHE A 159 -11.49 -10.34 -8.42
C PHE A 159 -12.57 -11.41 -8.35
N ASP A 160 -13.61 -11.17 -7.54
CA ASP A 160 -14.82 -11.98 -7.70
C ASP A 160 -15.48 -11.69 -9.05
N GLU A 161 -16.31 -12.62 -9.49
CA GLU A 161 -16.95 -12.53 -10.81
C GLU A 161 -17.69 -11.20 -11.03
N PRO A 162 -18.51 -10.67 -10.10
CA PRO A 162 -19.15 -9.37 -10.26
C PRO A 162 -18.15 -8.22 -10.44
N SER A 163 -17.05 -8.23 -9.70
CA SER A 163 -16.02 -7.19 -9.78
C SER A 163 -15.22 -7.26 -11.08
N ARG A 164 -14.92 -8.48 -11.55
CA ARG A 164 -14.30 -8.70 -12.86
C ARG A 164 -15.19 -8.20 -13.98
N LEU A 165 -16.45 -8.62 -14.03
CA LEU A 165 -17.43 -8.19 -15.03
C LEU A 165 -17.63 -6.68 -15.00
N SER A 166 -17.70 -6.07 -13.81
CA SER A 166 -17.79 -4.61 -13.68
C SER A 166 -16.54 -3.90 -14.23
N ALA A 167 -15.36 -4.48 -14.11
CA ALA A 167 -14.14 -3.89 -14.65
C ALA A 167 -14.09 -4.03 -16.18
N GLU A 168 -14.43 -5.21 -16.71
CA GLU A 168 -14.47 -5.49 -18.16
C GLU A 168 -15.48 -4.60 -18.89
N THR A 169 -16.69 -4.43 -18.35
CA THR A 169 -17.72 -3.54 -18.93
C THR A 169 -17.30 -2.08 -18.98
N LYS A 170 -16.36 -1.67 -18.12
CA LYS A 170 -15.74 -0.33 -18.13
C LYS A 170 -14.49 -0.26 -19.02
N GLY A 171 -14.21 -1.31 -19.81
CA GLY A 171 -13.05 -1.40 -20.68
C GLY A 171 -11.75 -1.84 -19.98
N GLY A 172 -11.83 -2.30 -18.73
CA GLY A 172 -10.68 -2.80 -17.98
C GLY A 172 -10.09 -4.06 -18.62
N LYS A 173 -8.77 -4.19 -18.54
CA LYS A 173 -8.01 -5.37 -18.98
C LYS A 173 -7.05 -5.79 -17.89
N SER A 174 -6.94 -7.09 -17.63
CA SER A 174 -6.00 -7.63 -16.63
C SER A 174 -4.55 -7.20 -16.91
N ALA A 175 -4.11 -7.24 -18.18
CA ALA A 175 -2.77 -6.85 -18.57
C ALA A 175 -2.43 -5.40 -18.20
N SER A 176 -3.42 -4.50 -18.18
CA SER A 176 -3.25 -3.12 -17.72
C SER A 176 -3.19 -3.00 -16.18
N LEU A 177 -3.71 -3.99 -15.45
CA LEU A 177 -3.72 -4.04 -13.99
C LEU A 177 -2.45 -4.66 -13.41
N ASN A 178 -1.90 -5.71 -14.02
CA ASN A 178 -0.77 -6.45 -13.46
C ASN A 178 0.22 -7.00 -14.51
N GLY A 179 0.08 -6.60 -15.78
CA GLY A 179 0.94 -7.08 -16.86
C GLY A 179 0.64 -8.50 -17.36
N LEU A 180 -0.36 -9.18 -16.81
CA LEU A 180 -0.70 -10.56 -17.15
C LEU A 180 -2.02 -10.68 -17.90
N ASP A 181 -2.04 -11.52 -18.94
CA ASP A 181 -3.26 -11.85 -19.67
C ASP A 181 -4.18 -12.73 -18.83
N ASN A 182 -5.48 -12.45 -18.88
CA ASN A 182 -6.57 -13.20 -18.24
C ASN A 182 -6.43 -13.42 -16.72
N THR A 183 -5.55 -12.69 -16.04
CA THR A 183 -5.28 -12.85 -14.60
C THR A 183 -5.77 -11.63 -13.85
N TRP A 184 -6.94 -11.69 -13.20
CA TRP A 184 -7.53 -10.57 -12.47
C TRP A 184 -7.11 -10.56 -10.99
N GLU A 185 -5.80 -10.54 -10.78
CA GLU A 185 -5.18 -10.65 -9.46
C GLU A 185 -4.46 -9.35 -9.09
N LEU A 186 -4.57 -8.94 -7.83
CA LEU A 186 -3.87 -7.78 -7.27
C LEU A 186 -3.40 -8.07 -5.85
N PRO A 187 -2.38 -7.36 -5.34
CA PRO A 187 -2.08 -7.38 -3.91
C PRO A 187 -3.19 -6.67 -3.12
N LYS A 188 -3.59 -7.27 -1.99
CA LYS A 188 -4.14 -6.53 -0.85
C LYS A 188 -3.09 -5.47 -0.48
N PRO A 189 -3.48 -4.19 -0.27
CA PRO A 189 -2.54 -3.22 0.26
C PRO A 189 -1.93 -3.76 1.56
N ALA A 190 -0.66 -3.47 1.78
CA ALA A 190 0.04 -3.93 2.97
C ALA A 190 1.19 -3.00 3.29
N VAL A 191 1.57 -2.95 4.56
CA VAL A 191 2.82 -2.34 5.02
C VAL A 191 3.65 -3.39 5.74
N LEU A 192 4.88 -3.57 5.29
CA LEU A 192 5.86 -4.41 5.96
C LEU A 192 7.04 -3.55 6.41
N ILE A 193 7.55 -3.84 7.60
CA ILE A 193 8.88 -3.40 8.03
C ILE A 193 9.74 -4.65 8.14
N ALA A 194 10.88 -4.66 7.46
CA ALA A 194 11.87 -5.71 7.59
C ALA A 194 13.26 -5.11 7.81
N GLY A 195 14.16 -5.90 8.38
CA GLY A 195 15.52 -5.46 8.70
C GLY A 195 16.56 -6.53 8.41
N ALA A 196 17.57 -6.64 9.28
CA ALA A 196 18.68 -7.58 9.14
C ALA A 196 18.20 -9.00 8.82
N GLY A 197 18.85 -9.64 7.86
CA GLY A 197 18.47 -10.98 7.37
C GLY A 197 17.12 -11.03 6.65
N ARG A 198 16.55 -9.86 6.26
CA ARG A 198 15.20 -9.72 5.68
C ARG A 198 14.09 -10.20 6.61
N VAL A 199 14.33 -10.24 7.91
CA VAL A 199 13.33 -10.65 8.89
C VAL A 199 12.29 -9.54 9.04
N VAL A 200 11.02 -9.92 8.92
CA VAL A 200 9.87 -9.03 9.09
C VAL A 200 9.69 -8.70 10.57
N GLN A 201 9.68 -7.41 10.89
CA GLN A 201 9.48 -6.88 12.23
C GLN A 201 8.03 -6.43 12.45
N PHE A 202 7.37 -6.00 11.38
CA PHE A 202 5.99 -5.57 11.37
C PHE A 202 5.35 -5.98 10.04
N ALA A 203 4.12 -6.47 10.11
CA ALA A 203 3.29 -6.76 8.95
C ALA A 203 1.86 -6.36 9.25
N ASP A 204 1.31 -5.48 8.42
CA ASP A 204 -0.11 -5.15 8.41
C ASP A 204 -0.63 -5.29 6.98
N ILE A 205 -1.64 -6.14 6.81
CA ILE A 205 -2.26 -6.43 5.52
C ILE A 205 -3.68 -5.87 5.60
N SER A 206 -4.11 -5.19 4.54
CA SER A 206 -5.38 -4.48 4.47
C SER A 206 -6.33 -5.17 3.48
N PRO A 207 -7.02 -6.27 3.86
CA PRO A 207 -8.00 -6.91 2.99
C PRO A 207 -9.12 -5.96 2.54
N ASP A 208 -9.58 -5.10 3.45
CA ASP A 208 -10.29 -3.89 3.04
C ASP A 208 -9.26 -2.86 2.59
N TRP A 209 -9.14 -2.65 1.28
CA TRP A 209 -8.21 -1.67 0.72
C TRP A 209 -8.56 -0.20 1.06
N MET A 210 -9.64 0.05 1.80
CA MET A 210 -10.05 1.34 2.37
C MET A 210 -9.81 1.44 3.89
N ASP A 211 -9.24 0.42 4.54
CA ASP A 211 -8.74 0.48 5.91
C ASP A 211 -7.27 0.08 5.90
N ARG A 212 -6.37 1.06 6.04
CA ARG A 212 -4.92 0.87 5.89
C ARG A 212 -4.18 1.44 7.08
N THR A 213 -2.97 0.93 7.29
CA THR A 213 -2.03 1.35 8.32
C THR A 213 -1.84 2.87 8.32
N GLU A 214 -1.96 3.52 9.48
CA GLU A 214 -1.67 4.95 9.60
C GLU A 214 -0.16 5.19 9.63
N SER A 215 0.30 6.39 9.24
CA SER A 215 1.73 6.71 9.27
C SER A 215 2.31 6.61 10.68
N GLU A 216 1.54 7.02 11.69
CA GLU A 216 1.96 6.96 13.09
C GLU A 216 2.13 5.51 13.57
N ASP A 217 1.29 4.57 13.13
CA ASP A 217 1.44 3.15 13.48
C ASP A 217 2.77 2.57 12.93
N ILE A 218 3.13 2.97 11.70
CA ILE A 218 4.39 2.56 11.05
C ILE A 218 5.60 3.19 11.77
N LEU A 219 5.51 4.47 12.11
CA LEU A 219 6.57 5.18 12.84
C LEU A 219 6.75 4.61 14.25
N ASP A 220 5.65 4.27 14.92
CA ASP A 220 5.66 3.62 16.23
C ASP A 220 6.35 2.26 16.18
N ALA A 221 6.06 1.44 15.17
CA ALA A 221 6.71 0.16 14.96
C ALA A 221 8.23 0.28 14.68
N LEU A 222 8.68 1.44 14.20
CA LEU A 222 10.10 1.78 14.01
C LEU A 222 10.73 2.49 15.22
N GLY A 223 9.97 2.76 16.27
CA GLY A 223 10.43 3.54 17.43
C GLY A 223 10.65 5.03 17.14
N LEU A 224 10.09 5.56 16.05
CA LEU A 224 10.24 6.95 15.61
C LEU A 224 9.11 7.88 16.10
N LYS A 225 8.60 7.63 17.31
CA LYS A 225 7.56 8.44 17.94
C LYS A 225 7.94 9.92 17.95
N LYS A 226 6.96 10.81 17.79
CA LYS A 226 7.18 12.20 18.24
C LYS A 226 7.42 12.13 19.74
N GLU A 227 8.57 12.59 20.20
CA GLU A 227 8.71 12.96 21.60
C GLU A 227 7.56 13.91 21.92
N ALA A 228 6.71 13.54 22.88
CA ALA A 228 5.75 14.49 23.42
C ALA A 228 6.59 15.67 23.90
N ALA A 229 6.31 16.88 23.40
CA ALA A 229 7.00 18.08 23.84
C ALA A 229 6.90 18.14 25.36
N SER A 230 7.99 17.77 26.03
CA SER A 230 8.13 17.87 27.47
C SER A 230 7.95 19.34 27.80
N HIS A 231 6.76 19.71 28.28
CA HIS A 231 6.56 20.98 28.95
C HIS A 231 7.30 20.89 30.29
N ALA A 232 8.61 21.08 30.21
CA ALA A 232 9.46 21.39 31.34
C ALA A 232 9.81 22.87 31.24
N ALA A 233 8.97 23.70 31.87
CA ALA A 233 9.32 24.94 32.57
C ALA A 233 8.03 25.60 33.10
#